data_AF-A0A7V9FBB9-F1
#
_entry.id   AF-A0A7V9FBB9-F1
#
_cell.length_a   1.000
_cell.length_b   1.000
_cell.length_c   1.000
_cell.angle_alpha   90.00
_cell.angle_beta   90.00
_cell.angle_gamma   90.00
#
_symmetry.space_group_name_H-M   'P 1'
#
loop_
_entity.id
_entity.type
_entity.pdbx_description
1 polymer ?
#
loop_
_entity_poly.entity_id
_entity_poly.type
_entity_poly.pdbx_seq_one_letter_code
_entity_poly.pdbx_strand_id
1 'polypeptide(L)' 'MGVTPRDVLSTRSRAYQARRDEIERFTAEELIQEMVAEPTLIRRPLLVGNGAHAIGGKKSDLAQFIQETEG' A
#
# COMPACT_ATOMS: atom_id res chain seq x y z
N MET A 1 -5.95 0.97 13.40
CA MET A 1 -5.88 0.91 11.92
C MET A 1 -5.31 -0.44 11.53
N GLY A 2 -6.12 -1.32 10.93
CA GLY A 2 -5.78 -2.72 10.63
C GLY A 2 -5.28 -2.95 9.21
N VAL A 3 -4.37 -2.11 8.73
CA VAL A 3 -3.80 -2.20 7.38
C VAL A 3 -2.64 -3.19 7.39
N THR A 4 -2.60 -4.09 6.42
CA THR A 4 -1.54 -5.09 6.23
C THR A 4 -0.63 -4.72 5.05
N PRO A 5 0.57 -5.30 4.95
CA PRO A 5 1.44 -5.11 3.79
C PRO A 5 0.74 -5.47 2.45
N ARG A 6 -0.19 -6.43 2.46
CA ARG A 6 -0.95 -6.83 1.26
C ARG A 6 -1.89 -5.72 0.77
N ASP A 7 -2.45 -4.91 1.67
CA ASP A 7 -3.37 -3.82 1.30
C ASP A 7 -2.67 -2.68 0.55
N VAL A 8 -1.38 -2.49 0.83
CA VAL A 8 -0.53 -1.47 0.20
C VAL A 8 0.32 -2.02 -0.95
N LEU A 9 0.18 -3.30 -1.32
CA LEU A 9 0.92 -3.94 -2.40
C LEU A 9 0.45 -3.46 -3.79
N SER A 10 1.39 -2.98 -4.59
CA SER A 10 1.17 -2.51 -5.95
C SER A 10 1.22 -3.68 -6.93
N THR A 11 0.10 -4.37 -7.09
CA THR A 11 -0.01 -5.51 -8.02
C THR A 11 0.18 -5.14 -9.49
N ARG A 12 0.18 -3.84 -9.83
CA ARG A 12 0.42 -3.34 -11.19
C ARG A 12 1.88 -2.98 -11.46
N SER A 13 2.76 -3.05 -10.47
CA SER A 13 4.18 -2.73 -10.68
C SER A 13 4.85 -3.80 -11.54
N ARG A 14 5.89 -3.40 -12.31
CA ARG A 14 6.67 -4.34 -13.11
C ARG A 14 7.35 -5.40 -12.24
N ALA A 15 7.86 -4.99 -11.07
CA ALA A 15 8.47 -5.89 -10.10
C ALA A 15 7.48 -6.97 -9.64
N TYR A 16 6.24 -6.58 -9.32
CA TYR A 16 5.21 -7.54 -8.93
C TYR A 16 4.88 -8.52 -10.07
N GLN A 17 4.65 -8.00 -11.27
CA GLN A 17 4.27 -8.83 -12.42
C GLN A 17 5.38 -9.82 -12.82
N ALA A 18 6.65 -9.46 -12.65
CA ALA A 18 7.77 -10.33 -12.95
C ALA A 18 7.97 -11.47 -11.93
N ARG A 19 7.56 -11.28 -10.67
CA ARG A 19 7.82 -12.20 -9.55
C ARG A 19 6.53 -12.62 -8.82
N ARG A 20 5.38 -12.56 -9.49
CA ARG A 20 4.06 -12.71 -8.85
C ARG A 20 3.95 -13.97 -8.00
N ASP A 21 4.26 -15.14 -8.57
CA ASP A 21 4.08 -16.42 -7.88
C ASP A 21 5.00 -16.58 -6.65
N GLU A 22 6.14 -15.89 -6.63
CA GLU A 22 7.03 -15.82 -5.47
C GLU A 22 6.43 -14.91 -4.39
N ILE A 23 6.07 -13.68 -4.78
CA ILE A 23 5.53 -12.65 -3.88
C ILE A 23 4.20 -13.08 -3.24
N GLU A 24 3.35 -13.83 -3.94
CA GLU A 24 2.09 -14.37 -3.39
C GLU A 24 2.33 -15.38 -2.24
N ARG A 25 3.51 -16.00 -2.18
CA ARG A 25 3.88 -16.96 -1.12
C ARG A 25 4.55 -16.31 0.09
N PHE A 26 4.98 -15.06 -0.02
CA PHE A 26 5.62 -14.36 1.09
C PHE A 26 4.70 -14.22 2.31
N THR A 27 5.29 -14.45 3.47
CA THR A 27 4.76 -14.02 4.76
C THR A 27 4.69 -12.50 4.82
N ALA A 28 4.00 -11.96 5.83
CA ALA A 28 3.93 -10.52 6.03
C ALA A 28 5.33 -9.89 6.21
N GLU A 29 6.22 -10.53 6.96
CA GLU A 29 7.57 -10.04 7.21
C GLU A 29 8.43 -10.05 5.94
N GLU A 30 8.43 -11.17 5.20
CA GLU A 30 9.16 -11.26 3.93
C GLU A 30 8.68 -10.23 2.92
N LEU A 31 7.36 -10.00 2.85
CA LEU A 31 6.80 -8.98 1.98
C LEU A 31 7.23 -7.57 2.40
N ILE A 32 7.32 -7.29 3.70
CA ILE A 32 7.84 -6.00 4.19
C ILE A 32 9.29 -5.81 3.77
N GLN A 33 10.14 -6.82 3.99
CA GLN A 33 11.56 -6.76 3.61
C GLN A 33 11.72 -6.52 2.10
N GLU A 34 10.92 -7.23 1.29
CA GLU A 34 10.91 -7.04 -0.16
C GLU A 34 10.41 -5.63 -0.56
N MET A 35 9.37 -5.11 0.08
CA MET A 35 8.87 -3.74 -0.17
C MET A 35 9.89 -2.66 0.18
N VAL A 36 10.73 -2.89 1.19
CA VAL A 36 11.85 -1.99 1.54
C VAL A 36 12.93 -2.06 0.48
N ALA A 37 13.28 -3.26 0.00
CA ALA A 37 14.28 -3.46 -1.04
C ALA A 37 13.83 -2.95 -2.42
N GLU A 38 12.55 -3.09 -2.75
CA GLU A 38 11.94 -2.69 -4.02
C GLU A 38 10.68 -1.81 -3.78
N PRO A 39 10.86 -0.50 -3.52
CA PRO A 39 9.75 0.41 -3.17
C PRO A 39 8.70 0.60 -4.26
N THR A 40 8.91 0.13 -5.50
CA THR A 40 7.86 0.15 -6.54
C THR A 40 6.74 -0.85 -6.26
N LEU A 41 6.96 -1.80 -5.35
CA LEU A 41 5.93 -2.70 -4.83
C LEU A 41 4.94 -2.00 -3.90
N ILE A 42 5.17 -0.76 -3.48
CA ILE A 42 4.26 -0.03 -2.59
C ILE A 42 3.34 0.87 -3.41
N ARG A 43 2.02 0.77 -3.20
CA ARG A 43 1.01 1.65 -3.82
C ARG A 43 1.24 3.10 -3.39
N ARG A 44 1.01 4.06 -4.30
CA ARG A 44 1.21 5.49 -4.04
C ARG A 44 0.02 6.33 -4.55
N PRO A 45 -0.32 7.46 -3.90
CA PRO A 45 0.21 7.90 -2.60
C PRO A 45 -0.23 7.00 -1.43
N LEU A 46 0.49 7.07 -0.31
CA LEU A 46 0.01 6.60 1.00
C LEU A 46 -0.18 7.84 1.88
N LEU A 47 -1.38 8.04 2.40
CA LEU A 47 -1.69 9.14 3.32
C LEU A 47 -2.07 8.55 4.67
N VAL A 48 -1.55 9.12 5.76
CA VAL A 48 -1.83 8.72 7.14
C VAL A 48 -1.86 9.97 8.01
N GLY A 49 -2.90 10.15 8.84
CA GLY A 49 -3.06 11.31 9.71
C GLY A 49 -4.35 11.26 10.51
N ASN A 50 -4.38 11.83 11.73
CA ASN A 50 -5.55 11.95 12.63
C ASN A 50 -6.46 10.70 12.72
N GLY A 51 -5.88 9.50 12.75
CA GLY A 51 -6.65 8.25 12.84
C GLY A 51 -7.17 7.70 11.50
N ALA A 52 -7.03 8.46 10.42
CA ALA A 52 -7.42 8.11 9.05
C ALA A 52 -6.22 7.67 8.20
N HIS A 53 -6.51 7.00 7.09
CA HIS A 53 -5.53 6.63 6.06
C HIS A 53 -6.16 6.53 4.68
N ALA A 54 -5.36 6.72 3.62
CA ALA A 54 -5.76 6.44 2.24
C ALA A 54 -4.63 5.78 1.44
N ILE A 55 -4.99 4.84 0.57
CA ILE A 55 -4.05 4.04 -0.23
C ILE A 55 -4.35 4.23 -1.73
N GLY A 56 -3.40 4.84 -2.44
CA GLY A 56 -3.53 5.14 -3.86
C GLY A 56 -4.25 6.45 -4.16
N GLY A 57 -4.45 6.73 -5.44
CA GLY A 57 -4.95 8.02 -5.93
C GLY A 57 -6.45 8.10 -6.22
N LYS A 58 -7.28 7.24 -5.61
CA LYS A 58 -8.72 7.24 -5.89
C LYS A 58 -9.36 8.47 -5.28
N LYS A 59 -9.94 9.35 -6.11
CA LYS A 59 -10.44 10.68 -5.70
C LYS A 59 -11.39 10.64 -4.49
N SER A 60 -12.29 9.66 -4.43
CA SER A 60 -13.21 9.50 -3.30
C SER A 60 -12.49 9.24 -1.98
N ASP A 61 -11.46 8.40 -2.02
CA ASP A 61 -10.76 7.93 -0.82
C ASP A 61 -9.85 9.04 -0.28
N LEU A 62 -9.26 9.83 -1.20
CA LEU A 62 -8.51 11.04 -0.84
C LEU A 62 -9.40 12.12 -0.23
N ALA A 63 -10.59 12.35 -0.80
CA ALA A 63 -11.54 13.33 -0.27
C ALA A 63 -12.03 12.95 1.13
N GLN A 64 -12.31 11.66 1.34
CA GLN A 64 -12.69 11.13 2.65
C GLN A 64 -11.55 11.32 3.68
N PHE A 65 -10.31 11.00 3.30
CA PHE A 65 -9.15 11.20 4.18
C PHE A 65 -9.02 12.65 4.63
N ILE A 66 -9.16 13.61 3.72
CA ILE A 66 -9.08 15.05 4.03
C ILE A 66 -10.19 15.44 5.02
N GLN A 67 -11.44 15.02 4.78
CA GLN A 67 -12.55 15.31 5.69
C GLN A 67 -12.32 14.75 7.10
N GLU A 68 -11.78 13.54 7.22
CA GLU A 68 -11.49 12.89 8.50
C GLU A 68 -10.28 13.50 9.22
N THR A 69 -9.39 14.19 8.51
CA THR A 69 -8.20 14.83 9.10
C THR A 69 -8.38 16.30 9.42
N GLU A 70 -9.32 17.00 8.77
CA GLU A 70 -9.63 18.41 9.04
C GLU A 70 -10.75 18.62 10.07
N GLY A 71 -11.42 17.54 10.50
CA GLY A 71 -12.50 17.54 11.48
C GLY A 71 -12.06 17.53 12.95
#